data_AF-A0A9W8MP91-F1
#
_entry.id   AF-A0A9W8MP91-F1
#
_cell.length_a   1.000
_cell.length_b   1.000
_cell.length_c   1.000
_cell.angle_alpha   90.00
_cell.angle_beta   90.00
_cell.angle_gamma   90.00
#
_symmetry.space_group_name_H-M   'P 1'
#
loop_
_entity.id
_entity.type
_entity.pdbx_description
1 polymer ?
#
loop_
_entity_poly.entity_id
_entity_poly.type
_entity_poly.pdbx_seq_one_letter_code
_entity_poly.pdbx_strand_id
1 'polypeptide(L)' 'MPNLITRARSHTTRNNKNVYGLEERNALFSKDPDVRKFDPERILCNMCDKWIALPPEDHLQAVQKWLQHRAGCRGGTGVT' A
#
# COMPACT_ATOMS: atom_id res chain seq x y z
N MET A 1 -30.83 -35.09 -12.45
CA MET A 1 -30.87 -34.11 -11.35
C MET A 1 -29.52 -33.37 -11.36
N PRO A 2 -29.47 -32.05 -11.66
CA PRO A 2 -28.22 -31.34 -11.89
C PRO A 2 -27.47 -30.99 -10.60
N ASN A 3 -26.14 -31.04 -10.67
CA ASN A 3 -25.18 -30.79 -9.59
C ASN A 3 -24.91 -29.29 -9.49
N LEU A 4 -25.32 -28.64 -8.39
CA LEU A 4 -25.01 -27.23 -8.13
C LEU A 4 -23.67 -27.10 -7.39
N ILE A 5 -22.64 -26.69 -8.12
CA ILE A 5 -21.35 -26.27 -7.57
C ILE A 5 -21.46 -24.77 -7.25
N THR A 6 -21.98 -24.44 -6.07
CA THR A 6 -21.96 -23.06 -5.57
C THR A 6 -20.54 -22.73 -5.11
N ARG A 7 -19.75 -22.10 -5.99
CA ARG A 7 -18.51 -21.41 -5.59
C ARG A 7 -18.91 -20.18 -4.78
N ALA A 8 -19.03 -20.33 -3.47
CA ALA A 8 -19.02 -19.21 -2.55
C ALA A 8 -17.64 -18.52 -2.71
N ARG A 9 -17.58 -17.44 -3.48
CA ARG A 9 -16.48 -16.48 -3.39
C ARG A 9 -16.63 -15.86 -2.01
N SER A 10 -15.83 -16.36 -1.07
CA SER A 10 -15.70 -15.83 0.27
C SER A 10 -15.43 -14.33 0.19
N HIS A 11 -16.47 -13.54 0.34
CA HIS A 11 -16.36 -12.14 0.68
C HIS A 11 -15.81 -12.13 2.10
N THR A 12 -14.48 -12.08 2.21
CA THR A 12 -13.80 -12.02 3.50
C THR A 12 -14.27 -10.75 4.20
N THR A 13 -15.09 -10.92 5.23
CA THR A 13 -15.51 -9.88 6.17
C THR A 13 -14.26 -9.23 6.75
N ARG A 14 -13.97 -8.01 6.26
CA ARG A 14 -12.83 -7.19 6.66
C ARG A 14 -13.07 -6.68 8.08
N ASN A 15 -12.45 -7.37 9.04
CA ASN A 15 -12.47 -7.04 10.46
C ASN A 15 -11.87 -5.63 10.64
N ASN A 16 -12.73 -4.66 10.99
CA ASN A 16 -12.35 -3.30 11.31
C ASN A 16 -11.57 -3.28 12.64
N LYS A 17 -10.27 -3.52 12.55
CA LYS A 17 -9.29 -3.08 13.56
C LYS A 17 -8.19 -2.33 12.85
N ASN A 18 -8.57 -1.34 12.04
CA ASN A 18 -7.59 -0.44 11.47
C ASN A 18 -7.30 0.65 12.49
N VAL A 19 -6.31 0.40 13.36
CA VAL A 19 -5.79 1.40 14.30
C VAL A 19 -5.34 2.65 13.54
N TYR A 20 -4.90 2.48 12.29
CA TYR A 20 -4.48 3.57 11.41
C TYR A 20 -5.67 4.11 10.63
N GLY A 21 -6.09 5.33 10.91
CA GLY A 21 -7.01 6.08 10.05
C GLY A 21 -6.35 6.52 8.75
N LEU A 22 -7.17 6.90 7.75
CA LEU A 22 -6.69 7.49 6.49
C LEU A 22 -5.82 8.73 6.76
N GLU A 23 -6.22 9.55 7.72
CA GLU A 23 -5.48 10.76 8.12
C GLU A 23 -4.11 10.44 8.71
N GLU A 24 -4.02 9.42 9.57
CA GLU A 24 -2.76 9.01 10.17
C GLU A 24 -1.80 8.44 9.12
N ARG A 25 -2.31 7.61 8.20
CA ARG A 25 -1.55 7.14 7.03
C ARG A 25 -1.03 8.32 6.18
N ASN A 26 -1.88 9.29 5.88
CA ASN A 26 -1.48 10.45 5.08
C ASN A 26 -0.44 11.32 5.80
N ALA A 27 -0.59 11.49 7.12
CA ALA A 27 0.39 12.21 7.93
C ALA A 27 1.74 11.51 7.96
N LEU A 28 1.78 10.18 7.99
CA LEU A 28 3.03 9.40 7.88
C LEU A 28 3.70 9.62 6.53
N PHE A 29 2.96 9.49 5.42
CA PHE A 29 3.52 9.67 4.08
C PHE A 29 3.96 11.10 3.80
N SER A 30 3.23 12.10 4.27
CA SER A 30 3.59 13.51 4.09
C SER A 30 4.85 13.92 4.85
N LYS A 31 5.25 13.18 5.89
CA LYS A 31 6.44 13.46 6.69
C LYS A 31 7.66 12.63 6.27
N ASP A 32 7.48 11.64 5.38
CA ASP A 32 8.55 10.74 4.96
C ASP A 32 9.32 11.37 3.77
N PRO A 33 10.64 11.64 3.91
CA PRO A 33 11.43 12.29 2.86
C PRO A 33 11.69 11.40 1.64
N ASP A 34 11.48 10.09 1.77
CA ASP A 34 11.62 9.14 0.67
C ASP A 34 10.32 9.08 -0.16
N VAL A 35 9.27 9.83 0.22
CA VAL A 35 8.01 9.99 -0.51
C VAL A 35 8.04 11.26 -1.35
N ARG A 36 7.94 11.11 -2.68
CA ARG A 36 7.87 12.25 -3.61
C ARG A 36 6.44 12.78 -3.78
N LYS A 37 5.49 11.87 -3.95
CA LYS A 37 4.04 12.12 -4.11
C LYS A 37 3.26 10.91 -3.61
N PHE A 38 2.03 11.10 -3.16
CA PHE A 38 1.15 9.99 -2.78
C PHE A 38 -0.33 10.32 -3.03
N ASP A 39 -1.09 9.27 -3.26
CA ASP A 39 -2.54 9.25 -3.41
C ASP A 39 -3.10 8.07 -2.58
N PRO A 40 -4.43 7.89 -2.43
CA PRO A 40 -5.01 6.79 -1.66
C PRO A 40 -4.58 5.39 -2.15
N GLU A 41 -4.28 5.24 -3.45
CA GLU A 41 -4.00 3.94 -4.09
C GLU A 41 -2.53 3.71 -4.40
N ARG A 42 -1.66 4.72 -4.25
CA ARG A 42 -0.25 4.60 -4.66
C ARG A 42 0.66 5.65 -4.04
N ILE A 43 1.95 5.34 -4.03
CA ILE A 43 3.01 6.25 -3.57
C ILE A 43 4.15 6.27 -4.57
N LEU A 44 4.68 7.46 -4.86
CA LEU A 44 5.86 7.66 -5.71
C LEU A 44 7.09 7.76 -4.81
N CYS A 45 8.00 6.79 -4.95
CA CYS A 45 9.26 6.81 -4.21
C CYS A 45 10.19 7.89 -4.77
N ASN A 46 10.74 8.74 -3.89
CA ASN A 46 11.71 9.78 -4.22
C ASN A 46 13.11 9.21 -4.55
N MET A 47 13.43 8.02 -4.07
CA MET A 47 14.75 7.40 -4.30
C MET A 47 14.88 6.69 -5.66
N CYS A 48 13.78 6.09 -6.14
CA CYS A 48 13.81 5.26 -7.36
C CYS A 48 12.77 5.64 -8.42
N ASP A 49 11.97 6.67 -8.18
CA ASP A 49 10.91 7.16 -9.09
C ASP A 49 9.89 6.10 -9.52
N LYS A 50 9.70 5.06 -8.71
CA LYS A 50 8.69 4.02 -8.95
C LYS A 50 7.41 4.30 -8.18
N TRP A 51 6.28 4.09 -8.85
CA TRP A 51 4.97 4.04 -8.23
C TRP A 51 4.73 2.69 -7.56
N ILE A 52 4.39 2.70 -6.28
CA ILE A 52 4.07 1.53 -5.48
C ILE A 52 2.58 1.51 -5.21
N ALA A 53 1.89 0.45 -5.63
CA ALA A 53 0.46 0.29 -5.41
C ALA A 53 0.16 -0.06 -3.94
N LEU A 54 -0.83 0.62 -3.37
CA LEU A 54 -1.26 0.53 -1.97
C LEU A 54 -2.73 0.12 -1.91
N PRO A 55 -3.12 -0.75 -0.95
CA PRO A 55 -4.54 -1.04 -0.71
C PRO A 55 -5.23 0.21 -0.11
N PRO A 56 -6.26 0.78 -0.76
CA PRO A 56 -6.90 2.01 -0.29
C PRO A 56 -7.64 1.80 1.03
N GLU A 57 -8.30 0.64 1.18
CA GLU A 57 -9.13 0.33 2.35
C GLU A 57 -8.30 -0.15 3.55
N ASP A 58 -7.07 -0.62 3.31
CA ASP A 58 -6.19 -1.22 4.32
C ASP A 58 -4.99 -0.33 4.64
N HIS A 59 -5.22 0.62 5.54
CA HIS A 59 -4.21 1.63 5.84
C HIS A 59 -2.96 1.04 6.51
N LEU A 60 -3.13 0.03 7.37
CA LEU A 60 -1.99 -0.71 7.94
C LEU A 60 -1.18 -1.41 6.83
N GLN A 61 -1.81 -2.19 5.95
CA GLN A 61 -1.10 -2.85 4.86
C GLN A 61 -0.48 -1.83 3.89
N ALA A 62 -1.12 -0.69 3.65
CA ALA A 62 -0.54 0.36 2.83
C ALA A 62 0.77 0.89 3.42
N VAL A 63 0.80 1.16 4.73
CA VAL A 63 2.03 1.57 5.43
C VAL A 63 3.08 0.45 5.37
N GLN A 64 2.71 -0.79 5.66
CA GLN A 64 3.64 -1.94 5.62
C GLN A 64 4.25 -2.14 4.21
N LYS A 65 3.46 -2.00 3.14
CA LYS A 65 3.96 -2.07 1.76
C LYS A 65 4.96 -0.97 1.44
N TRP A 66 4.70 0.26 1.91
CA TRP A 66 5.65 1.36 1.76
C TRP A 66 6.97 1.07 2.49
N LEU A 67 6.90 0.65 3.75
CA LEU A 67 8.08 0.33 4.56
C LEU A 67 8.90 -0.81 3.96
N GLN A 68 8.25 -1.85 3.44
CA GLN A 68 8.93 -2.95 2.74
C GLN A 68 9.65 -2.46 1.47
N HIS A 69 9.00 -1.61 0.68
CA HIS A 69 9.64 -1.01 -0.49
C HIS A 69 10.88 -0.20 -0.05
N ARG A 70 10.72 0.68 0.93
CA ARG A 70 11.78 1.56 1.45
C ARG A 70 12.99 0.76 1.95
N ALA A 71 12.76 -0.30 2.72
CA ALA A 71 13.83 -1.17 3.24
C ALA A 71 14.63 -1.87 2.12
N GLY A 72 14.00 -2.18 0.99
CA GLY A 72 14.64 -2.80 -0.18
C GLY A 72 15.02 -1.83 -1.31
N CYS A 73 14.74 -0.54 -1.14
CA CYS A 73 14.87 0.44 -2.21
C CYS A 73 16.33 0.80 -2.42
N ARG A 74 16.92 0.21 -3.46
CA ARG A 74 18.21 0.63 -3.99
C ARG A 74 17.92 1.82 -4.92
N GLY A 75 18.01 3.03 -4.36
CA GLY A 75 17.85 4.28 -5.10
C GLY A 75 18.63 4.23 -6.41
N GLY A 76 18.07 4.77 -7.48
CA GLY A 76 18.59 4.63 -8.83
C GLY A 76 19.87 5.42 -9.06
N THR A 77 20.99 5.05 -8.42
CA THR A 77 22.33 5.38 -8.90
C THR A 77 22.72 4.40 -10.00
N GLY A 78 22.10 4.61 -11.16
CA GLY A 78 22.46 4.02 -12.45
C GLY A 78 22.74 5.10 -13.48
N VAL A 79 23.38 6.19 -13.07
CA VAL A 79 24.00 7.18 -13.97
C VAL A 79 25.47 7.27 -13.57
N THR A 80 26.30 6.69 -14.42
CA THR A 80 27.76 6.89 -14.48
C THR A 80 28.03 8.05 -15.41
#